data_AF-F4R3L4-F1
#
_entry.id   AF-F4R3L4-F1
#
_cell.length_a   1.000
_cell.length_b   1.000
_cell.length_c   1.000
_cell.angle_alpha   90.00
_cell.angle_beta   90.00
_cell.angle_gamma   90.00
#
_symmetry.space_group_name_H-M   'P 1'
#
loop_
_entity.id
_entity.type
_entity.pdbx_description
1 polymer ?
#
loop_
_entity_poly.entity_id
_entity_poly.type
_entity_poly.pdbx_seq_one_letter_code
_entity_poly.pdbx_strand_id
1 'polypeptide(L)'
;MFNSKARAELGIGIQSNSLNDPLLSTLQYQTRLNFYSQPPTTDITIDQFETWAINRLKVLAEIENGLSRNRSFEELKPILTNRCKECLPLSANTAKSVDLDSQRKIDHYSHYILRLAFCRSEELRSRFVNAETLLFKFRFETEDTLERIKFIPSIKIDWQQVDQNEVTHIKTMMKDPNEDTYYKVRWTKVPDLVSSRKVYLKAGYAYVSSKDQASIIFQEFSSRLKKALEITSKHLPDLDEDSRLLPVLEHLSLNFL
;
A
#
# COMPACT_ATOMS: atom_id res chain seq x y z
N MET A 1 -1.13 15.63 23.97
CA MET A 1 0.29 16.00 24.16
C MET A 1 1.12 15.06 23.31
N PHE A 2 1.57 15.54 22.15
CA PHE A 2 2.13 14.70 21.09
C PHE A 2 3.64 14.48 21.29
N ASN A 3 4.05 13.23 21.08
CA ASN A 3 5.36 12.68 21.41
C ASN A 3 6.46 13.31 20.54
N SER A 4 7.43 13.98 21.18
CA SER A 4 8.62 14.56 20.54
C SER A 4 9.52 13.51 19.88
N LYS A 5 9.36 12.22 20.24
CA LYS A 5 10.09 11.10 19.64
C LYS A 5 9.82 10.92 18.14
N ALA A 6 8.57 11.09 17.68
CA ALA A 6 8.22 10.99 16.26
C ALA A 6 8.92 12.03 15.37
N ARG A 7 9.39 13.15 15.95
CA ARG A 7 10.09 14.23 15.22
C ARG A 7 11.58 13.95 15.08
N ALA A 8 12.16 13.16 15.99
CA ALA A 8 13.54 12.71 15.92
C ALA A 8 13.70 11.46 15.04
N GLU A 9 12.63 10.65 14.92
CA GLU A 9 12.55 9.39 14.17
C GLU A 9 12.79 9.48 12.64
N LEU A 10 12.97 10.69 12.07
CA LEU A 10 13.09 10.90 10.63
C LEU A 10 14.34 11.64 10.16
N GLY A 11 15.21 12.12 11.05
CA GLY A 11 16.50 12.71 10.64
C GLY A 11 16.43 13.88 9.63
N ILE A 12 15.29 14.58 9.54
CA ILE A 12 15.11 15.74 8.65
C ILE A 12 14.64 16.91 9.51
N GLY A 13 15.52 17.89 9.69
CA GLY A 13 15.16 19.14 10.38
C GLY A 13 14.11 19.91 9.58
N ILE A 14 12.85 19.86 10.02
CA ILE A 14 11.77 20.72 9.49
C ILE A 14 10.97 21.32 10.64
N GLN A 15 10.77 22.63 10.57
CA GLN A 15 10.12 23.48 11.55
C GLN A 15 8.65 23.06 11.82
N SER A 16 8.22 23.21 13.07
CA SER A 16 6.97 22.71 13.67
C SER A 16 5.64 23.17 13.06
N ASN A 17 5.65 24.14 12.16
CA ASN A 17 4.47 24.98 11.93
C ASN A 17 3.50 24.47 10.85
N SER A 18 3.79 23.35 10.18
CA SER A 18 2.99 22.86 9.03
C SER A 18 2.16 21.60 9.31
N LEU A 19 2.04 21.16 10.58
CA LEU A 19 1.31 19.93 10.92
C LEU A 19 -0.20 20.12 11.16
N ASN A 20 -0.67 21.35 11.34
CA ASN A 20 -2.08 21.68 11.55
C ASN A 20 -2.60 22.56 10.41
N ASP A 21 -2.88 21.95 9.25
CA ASP A 21 -3.66 22.62 8.22
C ASP A 21 -5.15 22.31 8.47
N PRO A 22 -5.99 23.31 8.84
CA PRO A 22 -7.40 23.10 9.13
C PRO A 22 -8.18 22.46 7.97
N LEU A 23 -7.71 22.65 6.72
CA LEU A 23 -8.36 22.13 5.51
C LEU A 23 -8.19 20.61 5.31
N LEU A 24 -7.17 19.98 5.91
CA LEU A 24 -7.03 18.51 5.86
C LEU A 24 -8.00 17.79 6.81
N SER A 25 -8.46 18.47 7.85
CA SER A 25 -9.32 17.85 8.88
C SER A 25 -10.74 17.55 8.41
N THR A 26 -11.16 18.15 7.29
CA THR A 26 -12.50 18.03 6.71
C THR A 26 -12.60 16.97 5.60
N LEU A 27 -11.48 16.41 5.13
CA LEU A 27 -11.49 15.39 4.08
C LEU A 27 -11.87 14.02 4.65
N GLN A 28 -12.73 13.29 3.95
CA GLN A 28 -13.11 11.93 4.35
C GLN A 28 -11.91 10.99 4.27
N TYR A 29 -11.00 11.25 3.33
CA TYR A 29 -9.74 10.54 3.19
C TYR A 29 -8.60 11.51 3.46
N GLN A 30 -7.87 11.34 4.56
CA GLN A 30 -6.81 12.28 4.97
C GLN A 30 -5.51 12.16 4.15
N THR A 31 -5.22 10.95 3.66
CA THR A 31 -3.99 10.61 2.94
C THR A 31 -4.30 9.98 1.59
N ARG A 32 -3.39 10.11 0.62
CA ARG A 32 -3.50 9.40 -0.67
C ARG A 32 -3.20 7.91 -0.52
N LEU A 33 -2.26 7.56 0.35
CA LEU A 33 -1.98 6.18 0.73
C LEU A 33 -3.12 5.61 1.56
N ASN A 34 -3.51 4.37 1.26
CA ASN A 34 -4.59 3.68 1.96
C ASN A 34 -4.29 2.18 2.04
N PHE A 35 -4.60 1.56 3.18
CA PHE A 35 -4.53 0.10 3.39
C PHE A 35 -5.87 -0.59 3.11
N TYR A 36 -6.90 0.18 2.74
CA TYR A 36 -8.23 -0.29 2.40
C TYR A 36 -8.80 -1.20 3.50
N SER A 37 -8.75 -0.70 4.74
CA SER A 37 -9.09 -1.45 5.96
C SER A 37 -10.58 -1.45 6.28
N GLN A 38 -11.32 -0.43 5.83
CA GLN A 38 -12.76 -0.30 6.02
C GLN A 38 -13.46 -0.40 4.67
N PRO A 39 -14.57 -1.15 4.55
CA PRO A 39 -15.31 -1.24 3.31
C PRO A 39 -16.02 0.08 2.96
N PRO A 40 -16.23 0.37 1.66
CA PRO A 40 -17.07 1.48 1.24
C PRO A 40 -18.52 1.32 1.72
N THR A 41 -19.14 2.42 2.15
CA THR A 41 -20.51 2.43 2.73
C THR A 41 -21.52 3.27 1.96
N THR A 42 -21.11 3.93 0.87
CA THR A 42 -22.01 4.77 0.07
C THR A 42 -22.37 4.07 -1.21
N ASP A 43 -23.63 4.20 -1.63
CA ASP A 43 -24.09 3.62 -2.88
C ASP A 43 -23.44 4.33 -4.09
N ILE A 44 -23.25 3.54 -5.15
CA ILE A 44 -22.74 4.00 -6.44
C ILE A 44 -23.58 3.38 -7.55
N THR A 45 -23.58 3.99 -8.73
CA THR A 45 -24.28 3.41 -9.89
C THR A 45 -23.50 2.22 -10.46
N ILE A 46 -24.18 1.35 -11.21
CA ILE A 46 -23.54 0.21 -11.89
C ILE A 46 -22.51 0.70 -12.92
N ASP A 47 -22.81 1.80 -13.62
CA ASP A 47 -21.88 2.41 -14.58
C ASP A 47 -20.59 2.93 -13.90
N GLN A 48 -20.73 3.56 -12.73
CA GLN A 48 -19.58 3.95 -11.90
C GLN A 48 -18.80 2.73 -11.42
N PHE A 49 -19.50 1.69 -10.96
CA PHE A 49 -18.90 0.45 -10.51
C PHE A 49 -18.01 -0.17 -11.61
N GLU A 50 -18.55 -0.35 -12.81
CA GLU A 50 -17.83 -0.90 -13.94
C GLU A 50 -16.68 0.01 -14.40
N THR A 51 -16.95 1.30 -14.59
CA THR A 51 -15.94 2.27 -15.06
C THR A 51 -14.75 2.36 -14.11
N TRP A 52 -15.00 2.44 -12.80
CA TRP A 52 -13.93 2.55 -11.80
C TRP A 52 -13.11 1.27 -11.70
N ALA A 53 -13.77 0.11 -11.80
CA ALA A 53 -13.10 -1.19 -11.83
C ALA A 53 -12.20 -1.33 -13.05
N ILE A 54 -12.72 -1.04 -14.24
CA ILE A 54 -11.96 -1.10 -15.50
C ILE A 54 -10.74 -0.16 -15.46
N ASN A 55 -10.91 1.04 -14.93
CA ASN A 55 -9.83 2.01 -14.83
C ASN A 55 -8.69 1.52 -13.91
N ARG A 56 -9.00 0.95 -12.75
CA ARG A 56 -7.96 0.32 -11.90
C ARG A 56 -7.36 -0.90 -12.58
N LEU A 57 -8.19 -1.73 -13.21
CA LEU A 57 -7.74 -2.94 -13.90
C LEU A 57 -6.71 -2.61 -15.00
N LYS A 58 -6.93 -1.55 -15.76
CA LYS A 58 -5.97 -1.04 -16.77
C LYS A 58 -4.60 -0.69 -16.19
N VAL A 59 -4.55 -0.20 -14.95
CA VAL A 59 -3.28 0.11 -14.26
C VAL A 59 -2.60 -1.20 -13.83
N LEU A 60 -3.35 -2.13 -13.25
CA LEU A 60 -2.82 -3.42 -12.78
C LEU A 60 -2.36 -4.31 -13.93
N ALA A 61 -3.07 -4.30 -15.07
CA ALA A 61 -2.67 -5.03 -16.26
C ALA A 61 -1.33 -4.52 -16.82
N GLU A 62 -1.05 -3.21 -16.74
CA GLU A 62 0.25 -2.66 -17.15
C GLU A 62 1.38 -3.12 -16.22
N ILE A 63 1.10 -3.26 -14.93
CA ILE A 63 2.03 -3.84 -13.96
C ILE A 63 2.35 -5.29 -14.35
N GLU A 64 1.34 -6.11 -14.61
CA GLU A 64 1.54 -7.52 -14.98
C GLU A 64 2.27 -7.67 -16.31
N ASN A 65 1.93 -6.86 -17.32
CA ASN A 65 2.65 -6.80 -18.59
C ASN A 65 4.12 -6.41 -18.41
N GLY A 66 4.40 -5.55 -17.44
CA GLY A 66 5.74 -5.20 -17.03
C GLY A 66 6.50 -6.39 -16.45
N LEU A 67 5.88 -7.09 -15.50
CA LEU A 67 6.44 -8.25 -14.83
C LEU A 67 6.69 -9.42 -15.79
N SER A 68 5.76 -9.71 -16.70
CA SER A 68 5.90 -10.79 -17.69
C SER A 68 7.03 -10.52 -18.70
N ARG A 69 7.36 -9.24 -18.92
CA ARG A 69 8.50 -8.81 -19.75
C ARG A 69 9.80 -8.66 -18.97
N ASN A 70 9.85 -9.08 -17.70
CA ASN A 70 10.99 -8.93 -16.80
C ASN A 70 11.51 -7.49 -16.67
N ARG A 71 10.61 -6.49 -16.81
CA ARG A 71 10.99 -5.09 -16.60
C ARG A 71 11.32 -4.85 -15.14
N SER A 72 12.38 -4.10 -14.91
CA SER A 72 12.72 -3.63 -13.58
C SER A 72 11.66 -2.63 -13.09
N PHE A 73 11.59 -2.47 -11.77
CA PHE A 73 10.66 -1.52 -11.16
C PHE A 73 10.93 -0.07 -11.60
N GLU A 74 12.20 0.30 -11.84
CA GLU A 74 12.58 1.63 -12.32
C GLU A 74 12.07 1.91 -13.75
N GLU A 75 12.08 0.91 -14.62
CA GLU A 75 11.52 1.02 -15.98
C GLU A 75 10.00 1.12 -15.98
N LEU A 76 9.33 0.56 -14.96
CA LEU A 76 7.88 0.62 -14.82
C LEU A 76 7.39 1.98 -14.32
N LYS A 77 8.16 2.68 -13.48
CA LYS A 77 7.79 3.98 -12.91
C LYS A 77 7.26 5.00 -13.92
N PRO A 78 7.94 5.32 -15.04
CA PRO A 78 7.43 6.32 -15.98
C PRO A 78 6.12 5.89 -16.65
N ILE A 79 5.99 4.60 -16.94
CA ILE A 79 4.79 4.03 -17.57
C ILE A 79 3.61 4.11 -16.59
N LEU A 80 3.81 3.67 -15.36
CA LEU A 80 2.81 3.71 -14.29
C LEU A 80 2.42 5.14 -13.94
N THR A 81 3.36 6.09 -13.98
CA THR A 81 3.08 7.51 -13.77
C THR A 81 2.07 8.03 -14.78
N ASN A 82 2.28 7.74 -16.07
CA ASN A 82 1.36 8.17 -17.13
C ASN A 82 0.02 7.44 -16.99
N ARG A 83 0.05 6.12 -16.78
CA ARG A 83 -1.18 5.33 -16.70
C ARG A 83 -2.05 5.67 -15.49
N CYS A 84 -1.44 5.94 -14.34
CA CYS A 84 -2.15 6.41 -13.15
C CYS A 84 -2.76 7.80 -13.37
N LYS A 85 -2.07 8.72 -14.06
CA LYS A 85 -2.64 10.04 -14.36
C LYS A 85 -3.90 9.95 -15.23
N GLU A 86 -3.93 9.02 -16.17
CA GLU A 86 -5.08 8.82 -17.07
C GLU A 86 -6.24 8.08 -16.39
N CYS A 87 -5.95 6.96 -15.72
CA CYS A 87 -7.00 6.04 -15.26
C CYS A 87 -7.34 6.19 -13.78
N LEU A 88 -6.38 6.63 -12.95
CA LEU A 88 -6.55 6.63 -11.49
C LEU A 88 -5.83 7.82 -10.85
N PRO A 89 -6.24 9.06 -11.18
CA PRO A 89 -5.56 10.27 -10.74
C PRO A 89 -5.66 10.41 -9.21
N LEU A 90 -4.52 10.64 -8.56
CA LEU A 90 -4.38 10.81 -7.12
C LEU A 90 -3.48 12.02 -6.82
N SER A 91 -4.10 13.20 -6.87
CA SER A 91 -3.42 14.47 -6.63
C SER A 91 -3.02 14.64 -5.16
N ALA A 92 -1.85 15.24 -4.93
CA ALA A 92 -1.34 15.59 -3.61
C ALA A 92 -2.31 16.50 -2.84
N ASN A 93 -2.26 16.48 -1.51
CA ASN A 93 -3.08 17.37 -0.67
C ASN A 93 -2.87 18.86 -0.95
N THR A 94 -1.74 19.23 -1.56
CA THR A 94 -1.40 20.61 -1.95
C THR A 94 -2.06 21.08 -3.25
N ALA A 95 -2.67 20.17 -4.02
CA ALA A 95 -3.31 20.50 -5.27
C ALA A 95 -4.57 21.36 -5.04
N LYS A 96 -4.62 22.52 -5.70
CA LYS A 96 -5.76 23.43 -5.66
C LYS A 96 -6.70 23.15 -6.84
N SER A 97 -7.99 23.38 -6.64
CA SER A 97 -9.03 23.22 -7.68
C SER A 97 -9.26 21.79 -8.18
N VAL A 98 -8.94 20.79 -7.35
CA VAL A 98 -9.20 19.37 -7.63
C VAL A 98 -10.09 18.81 -6.52
N ASP A 99 -11.10 18.02 -6.89
CA ASP A 99 -11.88 17.25 -5.93
C ASP A 99 -11.08 16.03 -5.45
N LEU A 100 -10.34 16.23 -4.36
CA LEU A 100 -9.48 15.21 -3.76
C LEU A 100 -10.27 14.04 -3.18
N ASP A 101 -11.45 14.31 -2.58
CA ASP A 101 -12.28 13.27 -1.99
C ASP A 101 -12.88 12.37 -3.07
N SER A 102 -13.30 12.93 -4.21
CA SER A 102 -13.75 12.13 -5.36
C SER A 102 -12.65 11.21 -5.90
N GLN A 103 -11.44 11.73 -6.08
CA GLN A 103 -10.29 10.91 -6.52
C GLN A 103 -9.99 9.75 -5.55
N ARG A 104 -9.96 10.04 -4.25
CA ARG A 104 -9.71 9.04 -3.20
C ARG A 104 -10.87 8.05 -3.07
N LYS A 105 -12.11 8.50 -3.28
CA LYS A 105 -13.29 7.65 -3.35
C LYS A 105 -13.17 6.67 -4.53
N ILE A 106 -12.85 7.13 -5.73
CA ILE A 106 -12.68 6.27 -6.91
C ILE A 106 -11.59 5.22 -6.64
N ASP A 107 -10.46 5.62 -6.06
CA ASP A 107 -9.39 4.70 -5.68
C ASP A 107 -9.84 3.65 -4.66
N HIS A 108 -10.55 4.07 -3.62
CA HIS A 108 -11.04 3.19 -2.58
C HIS A 108 -12.07 2.18 -3.11
N TYR A 109 -13.05 2.65 -3.88
CA TYR A 109 -14.11 1.80 -4.41
C TYR A 109 -13.58 0.83 -5.46
N SER A 110 -12.78 1.32 -6.42
CA SER A 110 -12.20 0.47 -7.46
C SER A 110 -11.39 -0.70 -6.86
N HIS A 111 -10.64 -0.46 -5.77
CA HIS A 111 -9.93 -1.51 -5.05
C HIS A 111 -10.89 -2.60 -4.52
N TYR A 112 -11.97 -2.21 -3.84
CA TYR A 112 -12.95 -3.16 -3.29
C TYR A 112 -13.74 -3.89 -4.36
N ILE A 113 -14.06 -3.23 -5.47
CA ILE A 113 -14.73 -3.88 -6.60
C ILE A 113 -13.85 -4.98 -7.19
N LEU A 114 -12.55 -4.71 -7.38
CA LEU A 114 -11.62 -5.73 -7.86
C LEU A 114 -11.40 -6.86 -6.84
N ARG A 115 -11.52 -6.60 -5.53
CA ARG A 115 -11.52 -7.69 -4.52
C ARG A 115 -12.65 -8.69 -4.78
N LEU A 116 -13.84 -8.22 -5.13
CA LEU A 116 -14.98 -9.10 -5.45
C LEU A 116 -14.67 -9.96 -6.69
N ALA A 117 -14.10 -9.35 -7.74
CA ALA A 117 -13.78 -10.06 -8.98
C ALA A 117 -12.67 -11.12 -8.81
N PHE A 118 -11.60 -10.78 -8.06
CA PHE A 118 -10.39 -11.60 -7.98
C PHE A 118 -10.33 -12.54 -6.77
N CYS A 119 -11.33 -12.55 -5.89
CA CYS A 119 -11.32 -13.45 -4.72
C CYS A 119 -11.65 -14.92 -5.04
N ARG A 120 -12.13 -15.22 -6.25
CA ARG A 120 -12.70 -16.53 -6.66
C ARG A 120 -11.69 -17.68 -6.67
N SER A 121 -10.47 -17.46 -7.16
CA SER A 121 -9.43 -18.50 -7.23
C SER A 121 -8.14 -18.05 -6.51
N GLU A 122 -7.36 -19.03 -6.04
CA GLU A 122 -6.07 -18.71 -5.39
C GLU A 122 -5.09 -18.03 -6.34
N GLU A 123 -5.07 -18.45 -7.61
CA GLU A 123 -4.23 -17.85 -8.63
C GLU A 123 -4.57 -16.38 -8.87
N LEU A 124 -5.85 -16.06 -9.08
CA LEU A 124 -6.31 -14.68 -9.26
C LEU A 124 -6.01 -13.82 -8.03
N ARG A 125 -6.22 -14.36 -6.82
CA ARG A 125 -5.86 -13.67 -5.57
C ARG A 125 -4.37 -13.36 -5.52
N SER A 126 -3.52 -14.33 -5.85
CA SER A 126 -2.06 -14.15 -5.81
C SER A 126 -1.61 -13.07 -6.81
N ARG A 127 -2.11 -13.14 -8.05
CA ARG A 127 -1.83 -12.15 -9.11
C ARG A 127 -2.28 -10.74 -8.71
N PHE A 128 -3.52 -10.61 -8.25
CA PHE A 128 -4.07 -9.33 -7.78
C PHE A 128 -3.27 -8.77 -6.61
N VAL A 129 -2.96 -9.57 -5.58
CA VAL A 129 -2.16 -9.12 -4.43
C VAL A 129 -0.78 -8.62 -4.87
N ASN A 130 -0.12 -9.32 -5.80
CA ASN A 130 1.20 -8.93 -6.28
C ASN A 130 1.15 -7.61 -7.06
N ALA A 131 0.23 -7.48 -8.02
CA ALA A 131 0.07 -6.27 -8.82
C ALA A 131 -0.32 -5.07 -7.95
N GLU A 132 -1.25 -5.27 -7.02
CA GLU A 132 -1.75 -4.24 -6.11
C GLU A 132 -0.68 -3.81 -5.10
N THR A 133 0.14 -4.75 -4.61
CA THR A 133 1.29 -4.44 -3.73
C THR A 133 2.34 -3.62 -4.49
N LEU A 134 2.57 -3.90 -5.77
CA LEU A 134 3.49 -3.12 -6.59
C LEU A 134 2.95 -1.71 -6.88
N LEU A 135 1.64 -1.58 -7.12
CA LEU A 135 0.97 -0.28 -7.24
C LEU A 135 1.10 0.52 -5.95
N PHE A 136 0.90 -0.12 -4.79
CA PHE A 136 1.08 0.51 -3.49
C PHE A 136 2.54 0.95 -3.28
N LYS A 137 3.52 0.10 -3.62
CA LYS A 137 4.95 0.45 -3.57
C LYS A 137 5.26 1.68 -4.43
N PHE A 138 4.75 1.71 -5.67
CA PHE A 138 4.91 2.86 -6.57
C PHE A 138 4.38 4.15 -5.92
N ARG A 139 3.15 4.11 -5.39
CA ARG A 139 2.56 5.26 -4.71
C ARG A 139 3.38 5.71 -3.51
N PHE A 140 3.83 4.76 -2.68
CA PHE A 140 4.62 5.04 -1.49
C PHE A 140 5.95 5.73 -1.82
N GLU A 141 6.61 5.37 -2.93
CA GLU A 141 7.86 6.02 -3.35
C GLU A 141 7.64 7.42 -3.94
N THR A 142 6.50 7.64 -4.60
CA THR A 142 6.12 8.97 -5.15
C THR A 142 5.46 9.90 -4.12
N GLU A 143 5.20 9.40 -2.91
CA GLU A 143 4.52 10.12 -1.85
C GLU A 143 5.45 11.09 -1.12
N ASP A 144 4.90 12.23 -0.70
CA ASP A 144 5.65 13.22 0.06
C ASP A 144 6.06 12.67 1.42
N THR A 145 7.28 13.00 1.86
CA THR A 145 7.81 12.55 3.16
C THR A 145 6.87 12.93 4.32
N LEU A 146 6.27 14.12 4.30
CA LEU A 146 5.33 14.56 5.33
C LEU A 146 4.05 13.71 5.37
N GLU A 147 3.53 13.27 4.23
CA GLU A 147 2.34 12.41 4.19
C GLU A 147 2.66 11.00 4.68
N ARG A 148 3.84 10.46 4.33
CA ARG A 148 4.30 9.16 4.84
C ARG A 148 4.40 9.14 6.36
N ILE A 149 4.93 10.21 6.96
CA ILE A 149 5.07 10.34 8.41
C ILE A 149 3.70 10.33 9.11
N LYS A 150 2.69 10.96 8.50
CA LYS A 150 1.31 10.94 9.01
C LYS A 150 0.66 9.56 8.83
N PHE A 151 0.96 8.89 7.72
CA PHE A 151 0.34 7.62 7.34
C PHE A 151 0.86 6.43 8.15
N ILE A 152 2.17 6.30 8.33
CA ILE A 152 2.80 5.12 8.96
C ILE A 152 2.22 4.80 10.36
N PRO A 153 2.05 5.77 11.27
CA PRO A 153 1.47 5.51 12.59
C PRO A 153 0.03 4.96 12.54
N SER A 154 -0.73 5.27 11.48
CA SER A 154 -2.12 4.81 11.34
C SER A 154 -2.25 3.31 11.07
N ILE A 155 -1.20 2.67 10.54
CA ILE A 155 -1.23 1.27 10.08
C ILE A 155 -1.22 0.28 11.26
N LYS A 156 -0.81 0.71 12.46
CA LYS A 156 -0.61 -0.12 13.66
C LYS A 156 0.26 -1.35 13.34
N ILE A 157 1.50 -1.11 12.95
CA ILE A 157 2.48 -2.17 12.68
C ILE A 157 3.20 -2.50 13.99
N ASP A 158 3.30 -3.80 14.31
CA ASP A 158 4.03 -4.30 15.48
C ASP A 158 5.54 -4.32 15.22
N TRP A 159 6.14 -3.14 15.10
CA TRP A 159 7.60 -2.96 15.08
C TRP A 159 8.06 -2.19 16.32
N GLN A 160 9.35 -2.28 16.63
CA GLN A 160 9.95 -1.52 17.73
C GLN A 160 11.27 -0.92 17.26
N GLN A 161 11.47 0.38 17.49
CA GLN A 161 12.79 0.97 17.28
C GLN A 161 13.78 0.37 18.29
N VAL A 162 14.95 0.01 17.80
CA VAL A 162 16.00 -0.64 18.58
C VAL A 162 16.78 0.40 19.37
N ASP A 163 17.09 0.11 20.63
CA ASP A 163 17.89 0.99 21.48
C ASP A 163 19.34 1.08 21.03
N GLN A 164 20.00 2.21 21.30
CA GLN A 164 21.36 2.49 20.83
C GLN A 164 22.39 1.42 21.23
N ASN A 165 22.20 0.78 22.39
CA ASN A 165 23.06 -0.30 22.87
C ASN A 165 22.94 -1.59 22.02
N GLU A 166 21.74 -1.89 21.52
CA GLU A 166 21.53 -3.01 20.60
C GLU A 166 22.01 -2.64 19.18
N VAL A 167 21.82 -1.38 18.76
CA VAL A 167 22.26 -0.87 17.45
C VAL A 167 23.76 -1.04 17.24
N THR A 168 24.61 -0.73 18.22
CA THR A 168 26.07 -0.88 18.09
C THR A 168 26.47 -2.33 17.83
N HIS A 169 25.85 -3.28 18.53
CA HIS A 169 26.09 -4.71 18.29
C HIS A 169 25.65 -5.14 16.88
N ILE A 170 24.48 -4.67 16.43
CA ILE A 170 23.96 -4.98 15.09
C ILE A 170 24.85 -4.40 14.00
N LYS A 171 25.33 -3.16 14.16
CA LYS A 171 26.28 -2.53 13.23
C LYS A 171 27.54 -3.37 13.04
N THR A 172 28.12 -3.88 14.14
CA THR A 172 29.29 -4.76 14.07
C THR A 172 28.99 -6.04 13.29
N MET A 173 27.79 -6.61 13.45
CA MET A 173 27.39 -7.85 12.78
C MET A 173 27.04 -7.65 11.30
N MET A 174 26.34 -6.56 10.96
CA MET A 174 25.91 -6.25 9.59
C MET A 174 26.98 -5.55 8.75
N LYS A 175 28.06 -5.06 9.39
CA LYS A 175 29.14 -4.28 8.75
C LYS A 175 28.62 -3.04 8.00
N ASP A 176 27.50 -2.47 8.44
CA ASP A 176 26.96 -1.22 7.90
C ASP A 176 27.23 -0.07 8.89
N PRO A 177 28.28 0.74 8.67
CA PRO A 177 28.65 1.80 9.60
C PRO A 177 27.69 3.00 9.56
N ASN A 178 26.91 3.15 8.47
CA ASN A 178 26.19 4.38 8.15
C ASN A 178 24.73 4.42 8.66
N GLU A 179 24.18 3.31 9.14
CA GLU A 179 22.78 3.24 9.59
C GLU A 179 22.66 3.35 11.10
N ASP A 180 22.11 4.45 11.60
CA ASP A 180 21.91 4.65 13.05
C ASP A 180 20.57 4.14 13.58
N THR A 181 19.63 3.81 12.69
CA THR A 181 18.26 3.44 13.07
C THR A 181 17.91 2.05 12.56
N TYR A 182 17.52 1.19 13.49
CA TYR A 182 17.03 -0.16 13.20
C TYR A 182 15.65 -0.37 13.82
N TYR A 183 14.85 -1.18 13.13
CA TYR A 183 13.53 -1.61 13.56
C TYR A 183 13.53 -3.12 13.79
N LYS A 184 13.06 -3.52 14.96
CA LYS A 184 12.86 -4.90 15.37
C LYS A 184 11.44 -5.34 15.04
N VAL A 185 11.32 -6.44 14.30
CA VAL A 185 10.04 -7.03 13.90
C VAL A 185 10.15 -8.56 13.95
N ARG A 186 9.02 -9.30 14.02
CA ARG A 186 9.08 -10.76 13.84
C ARG A 186 9.57 -11.09 12.43
N TRP A 187 10.47 -12.05 12.29
CA TRP A 187 11.05 -12.42 10.99
C TRP A 187 10.00 -12.83 9.95
N THR A 188 8.87 -13.40 10.41
CA THR A 188 7.74 -13.82 9.56
C THR A 188 7.07 -12.65 8.82
N LYS A 189 7.30 -11.41 9.26
CA LYS A 189 6.79 -10.19 8.63
C LYS A 189 7.71 -9.62 7.54
N VAL A 190 8.92 -10.16 7.37
CA VAL A 190 9.90 -9.70 6.36
C VAL A 190 10.62 -10.89 5.67
N PRO A 191 9.88 -11.85 5.08
CA PRO A 191 10.49 -13.03 4.47
C PRO A 191 11.36 -12.70 3.24
N ASP A 192 11.06 -11.61 2.55
CA ASP A 192 11.82 -11.08 1.40
C ASP A 192 13.22 -10.58 1.81
N LEU A 193 13.32 -9.85 2.92
CA LEU A 193 14.60 -9.38 3.44
C LEU A 193 15.42 -10.52 4.05
N VAL A 194 14.74 -11.51 4.65
CA VAL A 194 15.39 -12.70 5.21
C VAL A 194 15.97 -13.58 4.10
N SER A 195 15.21 -13.85 3.04
CA SER A 195 15.67 -14.69 1.92
C SER A 195 16.87 -14.08 1.19
N SER A 196 16.91 -12.75 1.10
CA SER A 196 18.03 -12.00 0.50
C SER A 196 19.19 -11.73 1.46
N ARG A 197 19.13 -12.22 2.72
CA ARG A 197 20.15 -12.03 3.77
C ARG A 197 20.49 -10.56 4.04
N LYS A 198 19.50 -9.66 3.90
CA LYS A 198 19.65 -8.22 4.12
C LYS A 198 19.39 -7.76 5.55
N VAL A 199 18.94 -8.66 6.42
CA VAL A 199 18.58 -8.37 7.82
C VAL A 199 19.36 -9.24 8.78
N TYR A 200 19.60 -8.70 9.98
CA TYR A 200 20.15 -9.49 11.07
C TYR A 200 19.02 -10.22 11.81
N LEU A 201 19.21 -11.52 12.10
CA LEU A 201 18.24 -12.35 12.80
C LEU A 201 18.76 -12.74 14.18
N LYS A 202 17.93 -12.55 15.22
CA LYS A 202 18.23 -13.00 16.59
C LYS A 202 16.95 -13.33 17.34
N ALA A 203 16.92 -14.50 17.98
CA ALA A 203 15.82 -14.96 18.84
C ALA A 203 14.41 -14.86 18.20
N GLY A 204 14.28 -15.15 16.90
CA GLY A 204 13.00 -15.07 16.18
C GLY A 204 12.59 -13.64 15.74
N TYR A 205 13.48 -12.67 15.89
CA TYR A 205 13.29 -11.30 15.41
C TYR A 205 14.24 -10.99 14.25
N ALA A 206 13.75 -10.18 13.32
CA ALA A 206 14.53 -9.53 12.28
C ALA A 206 14.77 -8.07 12.64
N TYR A 207 16.00 -7.63 12.41
CA TYR A 207 16.46 -6.28 12.60
C TYR A 207 16.66 -5.64 11.23
N VAL A 208 15.81 -4.66 10.94
CA VAL A 208 15.67 -4.02 9.63
C VAL A 208 16.21 -2.60 9.70
N SER A 209 17.01 -2.21 8.72
CA SER A 209 17.56 -0.85 8.62
C SER A 209 16.46 0.18 8.33
N SER A 210 16.77 1.48 8.50
CA SER A 210 15.84 2.54 8.12
C SER A 210 15.56 2.54 6.60
N LYS A 211 16.59 2.24 5.79
CA LYS A 211 16.48 2.11 4.33
C LYS A 211 15.46 1.06 3.90
N ASP A 212 15.40 -0.06 4.62
CA ASP A 212 14.54 -1.20 4.29
C ASP A 212 13.19 -1.17 5.05
N GLN A 213 12.91 -0.14 5.85
CA GLN A 213 11.68 0.00 6.63
C GLN A 213 10.42 -0.14 5.76
N ALA A 214 10.47 0.39 4.53
CA ALA A 214 9.35 0.33 3.60
C ALA A 214 8.94 -1.11 3.23
N SER A 215 9.88 -2.06 3.20
CA SER A 215 9.57 -3.48 2.92
C SER A 215 8.62 -4.08 3.96
N ILE A 216 8.77 -3.71 5.25
CA ILE A 216 7.85 -4.13 6.32
C ILE A 216 6.41 -3.70 6.00
N ILE A 217 6.24 -2.47 5.52
CA ILE A 217 4.94 -1.88 5.19
C ILE A 217 4.32 -2.62 3.99
N PHE A 218 5.11 -2.88 2.95
CA PHE A 218 4.64 -3.58 1.75
C PHE A 218 4.22 -5.02 2.05
N GLN A 219 4.97 -5.71 2.89
CA GLN A 219 4.63 -7.08 3.29
C GLN A 219 3.38 -7.10 4.18
N GLU A 220 3.22 -6.13 5.09
CA GLU A 220 2.02 -6.00 5.91
C GLU A 220 0.78 -5.72 5.03
N PHE A 221 0.91 -4.83 4.03
CA PHE A 221 -0.14 -4.57 3.05
C PHE A 221 -0.55 -5.84 2.30
N SER A 222 0.42 -6.54 1.72
CA SER A 222 0.21 -7.79 0.98
C SER A 222 -0.48 -8.86 1.84
N SER A 223 -0.01 -9.05 3.08
CA SER A 223 -0.58 -10.02 4.02
C SER A 223 -2.02 -9.70 4.41
N ARG A 224 -2.32 -8.42 4.71
CA ARG A 224 -3.69 -7.97 5.04
C ARG A 224 -4.62 -8.12 3.85
N LEU A 225 -4.18 -7.75 2.65
CA LEU A 225 -4.96 -7.87 1.43
C LEU A 225 -5.28 -9.33 1.10
N LYS A 226 -4.29 -10.23 1.18
CA LYS A 226 -4.51 -11.66 0.97
C LYS A 226 -5.56 -12.22 1.94
N LYS A 227 -5.44 -11.89 3.23
CA LYS A 227 -6.42 -12.30 4.25
C LYS A 227 -7.81 -11.72 3.97
N ALA A 228 -7.90 -10.46 3.53
CA ALA A 228 -9.17 -9.85 3.17
C ALA A 228 -9.84 -10.59 2.00
N LEU A 229 -9.09 -10.93 0.95
CA LEU A 229 -9.61 -11.69 -0.20
C LEU A 229 -10.07 -13.09 0.18
N GLU A 230 -9.38 -13.77 1.10
CA GLU A 230 -9.80 -15.08 1.63
C GLU A 230 -11.13 -14.97 2.39
N ILE A 231 -11.34 -13.89 3.15
CA ILE A 231 -12.61 -13.64 3.85
C ILE A 231 -13.71 -13.29 2.84
N THR A 232 -13.44 -12.41 1.87
CA THR A 232 -14.40 -12.03 0.83
C THR A 232 -14.84 -13.25 0.03
N SER A 233 -13.91 -14.13 -0.35
CA SER A 233 -14.19 -15.38 -1.07
C SER A 233 -15.19 -16.28 -0.34
N LYS A 234 -15.13 -16.33 1.00
CA LYS A 234 -16.05 -17.15 1.81
C LYS A 234 -17.48 -16.62 1.84
N HIS A 235 -17.65 -15.31 1.74
CA HIS A 235 -18.96 -14.63 1.77
C HIS A 235 -19.45 -14.26 0.37
N LEU A 236 -18.69 -14.59 -0.68
CA LEU A 236 -19.07 -14.31 -2.07
C LEU A 236 -20.39 -15.00 -2.48
N PRO A 237 -20.69 -16.25 -2.08
CA PRO A 237 -21.96 -16.89 -2.44
C PRO A 237 -23.20 -16.13 -1.94
N ASP A 238 -23.09 -15.40 -0.83
CA ASP A 238 -24.19 -14.56 -0.31
C ASP A 238 -24.48 -13.36 -1.24
N LEU A 239 -23.51 -12.96 -2.06
CA LEU A 239 -23.62 -11.86 -3.02
C LEU A 239 -24.09 -12.35 -4.41
N ASP A 240 -23.94 -13.64 -4.71
CA ASP A 240 -24.34 -14.24 -6.00
C ASP A 240 -25.88 -14.17 -6.22
N GLU A 241 -26.66 -13.80 -5.20
CA GLU A 241 -28.08 -13.48 -5.33
C GLU A 241 -28.34 -12.21 -6.17
N ASP A 242 -27.35 -11.29 -6.30
CA ASP A 242 -27.48 -10.08 -7.11
C ASP A 242 -27.04 -10.33 -8.57
N SER A 243 -28.04 -10.65 -9.41
CA SER A 243 -27.87 -10.92 -10.84
C SER A 243 -27.25 -9.79 -11.65
N ARG A 244 -27.18 -8.56 -11.11
CA ARG A 244 -26.62 -7.39 -11.81
C ARG A 244 -25.09 -7.34 -11.72
N LEU A 245 -24.50 -7.91 -10.67
CA LEU A 245 -23.06 -7.81 -10.40
C LEU A 245 -22.27 -8.95 -11.04
N LEU A 246 -22.86 -10.14 -11.10
CA LEU A 246 -22.20 -11.34 -11.62
C LEU A 246 -21.58 -11.18 -13.02
N PRO A 247 -22.30 -10.65 -14.04
CA PRO A 247 -21.73 -10.53 -15.37
C PRO A 247 -20.55 -9.56 -15.43
N VAL A 248 -20.62 -8.47 -14.65
CA VAL A 248 -19.56 -7.47 -14.57
C VAL A 248 -18.32 -8.05 -13.91
N LEU A 249 -18.48 -8.77 -12.80
CA LEU A 249 -17.36 -9.40 -12.09
C LEU A 249 -16.69 -10.50 -12.93
N GLU A 250 -17.47 -11.28 -13.67
CA GLU A 250 -16.96 -12.27 -14.61
C GLU A 250 -16.13 -11.63 -15.71
N HIS A 251 -16.67 -10.60 -16.36
CA HIS A 251 -15.97 -9.88 -17.43
C HIS A 251 -14.66 -9.25 -16.93
N LEU A 252 -14.64 -8.67 -15.72
CA LEU A 252 -13.43 -8.12 -15.11
C LEU A 252 -12.38 -9.19 -14.84
N SER A 253 -12.80 -10.38 -14.38
CA SER A 253 -11.88 -11.49 -14.09
C SER A 253 -11.25 -12.09 -15.35
N LEU A 254 -12.02 -12.17 -16.45
CA LEU A 254 -11.55 -12.68 -17.73
C LEU A 254 -10.54 -11.73 -18.41
N ASN A 255 -10.76 -10.42 -18.30
CA ASN A 255 -9.87 -9.42 -18.89
C ASN A 255 -8.51 -9.27 -18.19
N PHE A 256 -8.32 -9.95 -17.05
CA PHE A 256 -7.06 -9.97 -16.31
C PHE A 256 -6.22 -11.23 -16.60
N LEU A 257 -6.82 -12.26 -17.21
CA LEU A 257 -6.14 -13.49 -17.62
C LEU A 257 -5.42 -13.31 -18.95
#